data_AF-A0A4V5PTJ4-F1
#
_entry.id   AF-A0A4V5PTJ4-F1
#
_cell.length_a   1.000
_cell.length_b   1.000
_cell.length_c   1.000
_cell.angle_alpha   90.00
_cell.angle_beta   90.00
_cell.angle_gamma   90.00
#
_symmetry.space_group_name_H-M   'P 1'
#
loop_
_entity.id
_entity.type
_entity.pdbx_description
1 polymer ?
#
loop_
_entity_poly.entity_id
_entity_poly.type
_entity_poly.pdbx_seq_one_letter_code
_entity_poly.pdbx_strand_id
1 'polypeptide(L)'
;MKQIYFLRPIGSVGPIKIGCSIEPRKRLNVIAGWSPIPLEVAACAPGGHLQEGDLHHRFAHLALHGEWFAVDAELAELVEEVARTGRLPEVEAVRRQPNNRVVAGIKSQITRAVSDAEKTHLGYRMNRGFGRPDDVRAILERISGAEAMPPSPAEQAVLVRYVAELRAQPRAHRTFNDRWSAWIAYRDGPNGLRARPTNTAEAAA
;
A
#
# COMPACT_ATOMS: atom_id res chain seq x y z
N MET A 1 14.75 -3.86 -20.55
CA MET A 1 13.41 -4.49 -20.49
C MET A 1 13.14 -4.88 -19.06
N LYS A 2 11.88 -4.81 -18.57
CA LYS A 2 11.54 -5.32 -17.23
C LYS A 2 11.57 -6.85 -17.23
N GLN A 3 11.89 -7.41 -16.07
CA GLN A 3 11.99 -8.83 -15.82
C GLN A 3 11.26 -9.15 -14.53
N ILE A 4 10.52 -10.26 -14.54
CA ILE A 4 10.10 -10.93 -13.31
C ILE A 4 11.30 -11.68 -12.77
N TYR A 5 11.51 -11.60 -11.46
CA TYR A 5 12.57 -12.30 -10.76
C TYR A 5 12.04 -13.01 -9.53
N PHE A 6 12.66 -14.14 -9.24
CA PHE A 6 12.40 -14.97 -8.07
C PHE A 6 13.66 -14.95 -7.19
N LEU A 7 13.56 -14.46 -5.96
CA LEU A 7 14.66 -14.55 -5.00
C LEU A 7 14.38 -15.62 -3.97
N ARG A 8 15.42 -16.32 -3.51
CA ARG A 8 15.35 -17.25 -2.38
C ARG A 8 16.65 -17.21 -1.56
N PRO A 9 16.66 -17.71 -0.32
CA PRO A 9 17.89 -17.91 0.44
C PRO A 9 18.81 -18.92 -0.25
N ILE A 10 20.12 -18.65 -0.25
CA ILE A 10 21.11 -19.58 -0.82
C ILE A 10 21.08 -20.90 -0.05
N GLY A 11 21.03 -22.02 -0.78
CA GLY A 11 20.99 -23.36 -0.18
C GLY A 11 19.63 -23.74 0.40
N SER A 12 18.57 -22.97 0.14
CA SER A 12 17.20 -23.28 0.55
C SER A 12 16.25 -23.26 -0.66
N VAL A 13 15.17 -24.04 -0.57
CA VAL A 13 14.08 -24.03 -1.57
C VAL A 13 13.11 -22.86 -1.37
N GLY A 14 13.13 -22.17 -0.22
CA GLY A 14 12.27 -21.02 0.07
C GLY A 14 12.59 -20.34 1.41
N PRO A 15 11.85 -19.28 1.80
CA PRO A 15 10.73 -18.65 1.09
C PRO A 15 11.15 -17.92 -0.20
N ILE A 16 10.20 -17.71 -1.12
CA ILE A 16 10.45 -17.12 -2.44
C ILE A 16 9.87 -15.70 -2.50
N LYS A 17 10.68 -14.74 -2.95
CA LYS A 17 10.22 -13.40 -3.30
C LYS A 17 9.91 -13.33 -4.79
N ILE A 18 8.73 -12.84 -5.16
CA ILE A 18 8.36 -12.59 -6.56
C ILE A 18 8.32 -11.08 -6.79
N GLY A 19 9.13 -10.57 -7.71
CA GLY A 19 9.13 -9.14 -8.01
C GLY A 19 9.42 -8.79 -9.47
N CYS A 20 9.20 -7.53 -9.84
CA CYS A 20 9.51 -6.99 -11.16
C CYS A 20 10.60 -5.91 -11.11
N SER A 21 11.61 -5.97 -11.99
CA SER A 21 12.66 -4.95 -12.10
C SER A 21 13.27 -4.89 -13.49
N ILE A 22 13.79 -3.73 -13.89
CA ILE A 22 14.67 -3.63 -15.07
C ILE A 22 16.06 -4.23 -14.82
N GLU A 23 16.50 -4.27 -13.55
CA GLU A 23 17.81 -4.76 -13.14
C GLU A 23 17.67 -5.64 -11.87
N PRO A 24 17.21 -6.90 -12.01
CA PRO A 24 17.01 -7.81 -10.86
C PRO A 24 18.26 -8.00 -9.98
N ARG A 25 19.45 -8.05 -10.58
CA ARG A 25 20.72 -8.19 -9.83
C ARG A 25 21.01 -6.98 -8.93
N LYS A 26 20.78 -5.76 -9.41
CA LYS A 26 20.92 -4.56 -8.56
C LYS A 26 19.87 -4.55 -7.46
N ARG A 27 18.65 -5.00 -7.78
CA ARG A 27 17.55 -5.12 -6.80
C ARG A 27 17.85 -6.15 -5.72
N LEU A 28 18.47 -7.28 -6.07
CA LEU A 28 18.98 -8.26 -5.11
C LEU A 28 19.93 -7.60 -4.10
N ASN A 29 20.93 -6.83 -4.54
CA ASN A 29 21.87 -6.17 -3.62
C ASN A 29 21.17 -5.25 -2.62
N VAL A 30 20.16 -4.49 -3.08
CA VAL A 30 19.36 -3.63 -2.20
C VAL A 30 18.57 -4.46 -1.18
N ILE A 31 17.94 -5.55 -1.60
CA ILE A 31 17.13 -6.41 -0.71
C ILE A 31 18.03 -7.19 0.25
N ALA A 32 19.15 -7.71 -0.21
CA ALA A 32 20.11 -8.48 0.56
C ALA A 32 20.67 -7.68 1.74
N GLY A 33 20.83 -6.36 1.60
CA GLY A 33 21.24 -5.47 2.70
C GLY A 33 20.25 -5.42 3.88
N TRP A 34 19.00 -5.86 3.68
CA TRP A 34 17.97 -5.97 4.72
C TRP A 34 17.64 -7.42 5.10
N SER A 35 18.36 -8.40 4.53
CA SER A 35 18.14 -9.82 4.79
C SER A 35 19.20 -10.33 5.76
N PRO A 36 18.82 -11.04 6.85
CA PRO A 36 19.79 -11.68 7.73
C PRO A 36 20.48 -12.89 7.09
N ILE A 37 19.98 -13.38 5.94
CA ILE A 37 20.48 -14.55 5.24
C ILE A 37 20.85 -14.16 3.80
N PRO A 38 21.95 -14.69 3.23
CA PRO A 38 22.31 -14.46 1.82
C PRO A 38 21.20 -14.91 0.87
N LEU A 39 20.93 -14.10 -0.15
CA LEU A 39 19.90 -14.33 -1.15
C LEU A 39 20.52 -14.52 -2.54
N GLU A 40 19.84 -15.28 -3.39
CA GLU A 40 20.17 -15.44 -4.81
C GLU A 40 18.98 -15.12 -5.72
N VAL A 41 19.26 -14.81 -6.99
CA VAL A 41 18.24 -14.81 -8.04
C VAL A 41 18.07 -16.26 -8.50
N ALA A 42 17.02 -16.93 -8.06
CA ALA A 42 16.72 -18.32 -8.44
C ALA A 42 16.34 -18.42 -9.92
N ALA A 43 15.54 -17.45 -10.40
CA ALA A 43 15.10 -17.42 -11.79
C ALA A 43 14.75 -15.98 -12.23
N CYS A 44 14.81 -15.74 -13.54
CA CYS A 44 14.31 -14.51 -14.14
C CYS A 44 13.76 -14.74 -15.54
N ALA A 45 12.73 -13.98 -15.90
CA ALA A 45 12.13 -14.00 -17.23
C ALA A 45 11.64 -12.61 -17.65
N PRO A 46 11.56 -12.31 -18.97
CA PRO A 46 10.93 -11.09 -19.46
C PRO A 46 9.48 -10.97 -18.96
N GLY A 47 9.11 -9.78 -18.49
CA GLY A 47 7.76 -9.52 -18.00
C GLY A 47 7.60 -8.13 -17.37
N GLY A 48 6.42 -7.83 -16.85
CA GLY A 48 6.11 -6.56 -16.23
C GLY A 48 5.14 -6.70 -15.06
N HIS A 49 4.68 -5.58 -14.53
CA HIS A 49 3.79 -5.54 -13.36
C HIS A 49 2.47 -6.30 -13.54
N LEU A 50 2.04 -6.52 -14.78
CA LEU A 50 0.87 -7.37 -15.03
C LEU A 50 1.19 -8.82 -14.66
N GLN A 51 2.25 -9.39 -15.22
CA GLN A 51 2.69 -10.76 -14.92
C GLN A 51 3.06 -10.94 -13.44
N GLU A 52 3.71 -9.95 -12.83
CA GLU A 52 3.99 -9.93 -11.39
C GLU A 52 2.69 -10.05 -10.59
N GLY A 53 1.69 -9.24 -10.92
CA GLY A 53 0.39 -9.25 -10.27
C GLY A 53 -0.40 -10.54 -10.49
N ASP A 54 -0.28 -11.15 -11.68
CA ASP A 54 -0.93 -12.42 -11.99
C ASP A 54 -0.29 -13.57 -11.19
N LEU A 55 1.03 -13.56 -11.04
CA LEU A 55 1.75 -14.51 -10.17
C LEU A 55 1.42 -14.30 -8.69
N HIS A 56 1.39 -13.05 -8.22
CA HIS A 56 0.97 -12.74 -6.84
C HIS A 56 -0.47 -13.20 -6.58
N HIS A 57 -1.36 -13.09 -7.56
CA HIS A 57 -2.74 -13.57 -7.45
C HIS A 57 -2.80 -15.11 -7.43
N ARG A 58 -2.10 -15.78 -8.35
CA ARG A 58 -2.01 -17.24 -8.43
C ARG A 58 -1.52 -17.85 -7.11
N PHE A 59 -0.45 -17.29 -6.55
CA PHE A 59 0.17 -17.76 -5.31
C PHE A 59 -0.28 -17.00 -4.06
N ALA A 60 -1.39 -16.26 -4.11
CA ALA A 60 -1.88 -15.49 -2.96
C ALA A 60 -2.11 -16.37 -1.72
N HIS A 61 -2.48 -17.64 -1.93
CA HIS A 61 -2.67 -18.63 -0.88
C HIS A 61 -1.36 -19.04 -0.16
N LEU A 62 -0.19 -18.75 -0.75
CA LEU A 62 1.13 -18.97 -0.15
C LEU A 62 1.75 -17.68 0.42
N ALA A 63 1.06 -16.54 0.34
CA ALA A 63 1.63 -15.27 0.75
C ALA A 63 1.97 -15.27 2.25
N LEU A 64 3.22 -14.94 2.58
CA LEU A 64 3.69 -14.77 3.94
C LEU A 64 3.57 -13.30 4.37
N HIS A 65 4.35 -12.42 3.74
CA HIS A 65 4.37 -11.00 4.03
C HIS A 65 4.89 -10.19 2.83
N GLY A 66 4.10 -9.21 2.41
CA GLY A 66 4.42 -8.37 1.26
C GLY A 66 4.53 -9.20 -0.02
N GLU A 67 5.74 -9.28 -0.57
CA GLU A 67 6.03 -9.97 -1.84
C GLU A 67 6.74 -11.32 -1.62
N TRP A 68 6.68 -11.86 -0.39
CA TRP A 68 7.29 -13.14 -0.01
C TRP A 68 6.24 -14.24 0.14
N PHE A 69 6.55 -15.41 -0.38
CA PHE A 69 5.67 -16.56 -0.47
C PHE A 69 6.34 -17.79 0.16
N ALA A 70 5.54 -18.61 0.85
CA ALA A 70 5.91 -19.96 1.22
C ALA A 70 6.16 -20.77 -0.07
N VAL A 71 7.06 -21.75 0.00
CA VAL A 71 7.29 -22.65 -1.12
C VAL A 71 6.39 -23.88 -0.98
N ASP A 72 5.74 -24.22 -2.08
CA ASP A 72 5.06 -25.49 -2.27
C ASP A 72 5.55 -26.14 -3.58
N ALA A 73 4.99 -27.29 -3.96
CA ALA A 73 5.37 -27.99 -5.17
C ALA A 73 5.15 -27.13 -6.43
N GLU A 74 4.01 -26.45 -6.53
CA GLU A 74 3.64 -25.66 -7.71
C GLU A 74 4.59 -24.47 -7.92
N LEU A 75 4.88 -23.71 -6.87
CA LEU A 75 5.77 -22.56 -6.96
C LEU A 75 7.22 -22.99 -7.20
N ALA A 76 7.66 -24.11 -6.61
CA ALA A 76 8.99 -24.65 -6.86
C ALA A 76 9.16 -25.07 -8.33
N GLU A 77 8.19 -25.82 -8.87
CA GLU A 77 8.19 -26.25 -10.27
C GLU A 77 8.21 -25.05 -11.23
N LEU A 78 7.42 -24.02 -10.94
CA LEU A 78 7.42 -22.77 -11.71
C LEU A 78 8.82 -22.13 -11.73
N VAL A 79 9.47 -21.99 -10.56
CA VAL A 79 10.79 -21.34 -10.48
C VAL A 79 11.83 -22.13 -11.27
N GLU A 80 11.85 -23.46 -11.15
CA GLU A 80 12.76 -24.32 -11.88
C GLU A 80 12.50 -24.30 -13.39
N GLU A 81 11.23 -24.26 -13.81
CA GLU A 81 10.86 -24.10 -15.22
C GLU A 81 11.35 -22.76 -15.77
N VAL A 82 11.15 -21.66 -15.03
CA VAL A 82 11.62 -20.33 -15.43
C VAL A 82 13.14 -20.28 -15.46
N ALA A 83 13.83 -20.90 -14.50
CA ALA A 83 15.29 -20.98 -14.47
C ALA A 83 15.82 -21.72 -15.70
N ARG A 84 15.16 -22.81 -16.10
CA ARG A 84 15.53 -23.63 -17.26
C ARG A 84 15.23 -22.95 -18.60
N THR A 85 14.11 -22.26 -18.73
CA THR A 85 13.60 -21.76 -20.02
C THR A 85 13.83 -20.26 -20.24
N GLY A 86 14.05 -19.50 -19.16
CA GLY A 86 14.08 -18.04 -19.18
C GLY A 86 12.73 -17.40 -19.54
N ARG A 87 11.63 -18.16 -19.46
CA ARG A 87 10.28 -17.72 -19.85
C ARG A 87 9.30 -18.01 -18.72
N LEU A 88 8.33 -17.12 -18.54
CA LEU A 88 7.17 -17.44 -17.71
C LEU A 88 6.28 -18.41 -18.49
N PRO A 89 5.70 -19.43 -17.83
CA PRO A 89 4.67 -20.23 -18.46
C PRO A 89 3.51 -19.32 -18.85
N GLU A 90 2.76 -19.73 -19.86
CA GLU A 90 1.54 -19.05 -20.25
C GLU A 90 0.55 -19.19 -19.09
N VAL A 91 0.58 -18.22 -18.18
CA VAL A 91 -0.43 -18.13 -17.13
C VAL A 91 -1.70 -17.80 -17.88
N GLU A 92 -2.64 -18.74 -17.89
CA GLU A 92 -3.97 -18.54 -18.45
C GLU A 92 -4.44 -17.21 -17.91
N ALA A 93 -4.50 -16.20 -18.78
CA ALA A 93 -4.73 -14.85 -18.35
C ALA A 93 -6.06 -14.89 -17.63
N VAL A 94 -6.04 -14.83 -16.28
CA VAL A 94 -7.26 -14.65 -15.51
C VAL A 94 -7.81 -13.38 -16.11
N ARG A 95 -8.87 -13.53 -16.91
CA ARG A 95 -9.51 -12.43 -17.60
C ARG A 95 -9.97 -11.52 -16.48
N ARG A 96 -9.11 -10.56 -16.10
CA ARG A 96 -9.53 -9.45 -15.28
C ARG A 96 -10.65 -8.86 -16.08
N GLN A 97 -11.89 -9.06 -15.60
CA GLN A 97 -13.04 -8.46 -16.24
C GLN A 97 -12.68 -6.98 -16.45
N PRO A 98 -12.88 -6.40 -17.65
CA PRO A 98 -12.45 -5.04 -17.95
C PRO A 98 -13.12 -3.95 -17.09
N ASN A 99 -13.94 -4.33 -16.11
CA ASN A 99 -14.72 -3.45 -15.28
C ASN A 99 -13.99 -3.09 -13.98
N ASN A 100 -13.01 -2.17 -14.06
CA ASN A 100 -12.81 -1.21 -12.96
C ASN A 100 -11.82 -0.06 -13.24
N ARG A 101 -11.05 -0.04 -14.33
CA ARG A 101 -9.96 0.96 -14.45
C ARG A 101 -10.43 2.41 -14.57
N VAL A 102 -11.56 2.67 -15.24
CA VAL A 102 -12.13 4.02 -15.36
C VAL A 102 -12.80 4.44 -14.04
N VAL A 103 -13.56 3.53 -13.44
CA VAL A 103 -14.32 3.74 -12.20
C VAL A 103 -13.41 3.83 -10.95
N ALA A 104 -12.46 2.91 -10.80
CA ALA A 104 -11.41 2.96 -9.79
C ALA A 104 -10.45 4.13 -10.04
N GLY A 105 -10.28 4.57 -11.29
CA GLY A 105 -9.50 5.76 -11.66
C GLY A 105 -10.09 7.03 -11.05
N ILE A 106 -11.38 7.28 -11.22
CA ILE A 106 -12.08 8.44 -10.65
C ILE A 106 -12.03 8.41 -9.12
N LYS A 107 -12.37 7.26 -8.52
CA LYS A 107 -12.31 7.05 -7.08
C LYS A 107 -10.91 7.31 -6.52
N SER A 108 -9.87 6.76 -7.15
CA SER A 108 -8.47 6.93 -6.76
C SER A 108 -7.98 8.37 -6.92
N GLN A 109 -8.36 9.05 -8.00
CA GLN A 109 -7.99 10.46 -8.23
C GLN A 109 -8.58 11.39 -7.18
N ILE A 110 -9.87 11.23 -6.88
CA ILE A 110 -10.57 12.09 -5.93
C ILE A 110 -10.11 11.84 -4.49
N THR A 111 -10.00 10.58 -4.07
CA THR A 111 -9.48 10.24 -2.73
C THR A 111 -8.04 10.73 -2.53
N ARG A 112 -7.20 10.64 -3.57
CA ARG A 112 -5.84 11.21 -3.56
C ARG A 112 -5.87 12.73 -3.46
N ALA A 113 -6.70 13.41 -4.25
CA ALA A 113 -6.81 14.86 -4.23
C ALA A 113 -7.22 15.40 -2.84
N VAL A 114 -8.17 14.73 -2.18
CA VAL A 114 -8.56 15.02 -0.80
C VAL A 114 -7.39 14.80 0.16
N SER A 115 -6.76 13.62 0.13
CA SER A 115 -5.65 13.33 1.02
C SER A 115 -4.47 14.28 0.84
N ASP A 116 -4.15 14.69 -0.39
CA ASP A 116 -3.05 15.60 -0.67
C ASP A 116 -3.38 17.04 -0.23
N ALA A 117 -4.62 17.48 -0.39
CA ALA A 117 -5.08 18.76 0.15
C ALA A 117 -5.01 18.79 1.68
N GLU A 118 -5.48 17.73 2.35
CA GLU A 118 -5.43 17.59 3.80
C GLU A 118 -3.99 17.52 4.31
N LYS A 119 -3.10 16.75 3.67
CA LYS A 119 -1.67 16.73 4.03
C LYS A 119 -1.02 18.09 3.87
N THR A 120 -1.37 18.83 2.82
CA THR A 120 -0.83 20.16 2.56
C THR A 120 -1.30 21.17 3.59
N HIS A 121 -2.58 21.11 3.96
CA HIS A 121 -3.20 22.07 4.88
C HIS A 121 -2.94 21.71 6.36
N LEU A 122 -3.21 20.46 6.77
CA LEU A 122 -3.17 19.97 8.15
C LEU A 122 -1.85 19.28 8.53
N GLY A 123 -1.11 18.75 7.54
CA GLY A 123 0.11 17.97 7.78
C GLY A 123 -0.10 16.47 7.97
N TYR A 124 0.99 15.71 7.84
CA TYR A 124 0.98 14.24 7.82
C TYR A 124 0.44 13.58 9.10
N ARG A 125 0.56 14.22 10.27
CA ARG A 125 0.12 13.65 11.56
C ARG A 125 -1.39 13.84 11.86
N MET A 126 -2.04 14.82 11.24
CA MET A 126 -3.46 15.12 11.43
C MET A 126 -4.36 14.52 10.33
N ASN A 127 -3.79 13.84 9.34
CA ASN A 127 -4.49 13.22 8.20
C ASN A 127 -5.24 11.92 8.56
N ARG A 128 -6.00 11.94 9.67
CA ARG A 128 -6.91 10.86 10.08
C ARG A 128 -8.39 11.27 9.95
N GLY A 129 -8.70 12.22 9.07
CA GLY A 129 -10.06 12.75 8.89
C GLY A 129 -10.51 13.70 10.01
N PHE A 130 -9.57 14.26 10.76
CA PHE A 130 -9.86 15.24 11.81
C PHE A 130 -10.36 16.55 11.18
N GLY A 131 -11.53 17.04 11.61
CA GLY A 131 -12.13 18.27 11.11
C GLY A 131 -12.78 18.17 9.72
N ARG A 132 -13.01 16.95 9.19
CA ARG A 132 -13.79 16.78 7.96
C ARG A 132 -15.26 17.16 8.21
N PRO A 133 -15.87 17.94 7.31
CA PRO A 133 -17.32 18.06 7.24
C PRO A 133 -18.00 16.68 7.19
N ASP A 134 -19.18 16.56 7.81
CA ASP A 134 -19.87 15.27 7.96
C ASP A 134 -20.26 14.65 6.60
N ASP A 135 -20.61 15.47 5.61
CA ASP A 135 -20.90 15.06 4.24
C ASP A 135 -19.66 14.47 3.55
N VAL A 136 -18.51 15.14 3.67
CA VAL A 136 -17.21 14.66 3.16
C VAL A 136 -16.82 13.35 3.86
N ARG A 137 -16.98 13.26 5.18
CA ARG A 137 -16.66 12.04 5.94
C ARG A 137 -17.53 10.87 5.50
N ALA A 138 -18.85 11.06 5.41
CA ALA A 138 -19.78 10.00 5.02
C ALA A 138 -19.51 9.49 3.60
N ILE A 139 -19.19 10.39 2.65
CA ILE A 139 -18.82 9.99 1.28
C ILE A 139 -17.53 9.15 1.30
N LEU A 140 -16.49 9.60 2.01
CA LEU A 140 -15.20 8.91 2.06
C LEU A 140 -15.28 7.54 2.73
N GLU A 141 -16.08 7.42 3.80
CA GLU A 141 -16.36 6.14 4.46
C GLU A 141 -17.13 5.19 3.54
N ARG A 142 -18.18 5.68 2.87
CA ARG A 142 -18.98 4.90 1.92
C ARG A 142 -18.16 4.38 0.75
N ILE A 143 -17.23 5.19 0.23
CA ILE A 143 -16.37 4.78 -0.88
C ILE A 143 -15.11 4.04 -0.40
N SER A 144 -14.91 3.83 0.90
CA SER A 144 -13.77 3.05 1.39
C SER A 144 -13.93 1.57 1.06
N GLY A 145 -12.85 0.89 0.65
CA GLY A 145 -12.85 -0.54 0.30
C GLY A 145 -12.73 -0.84 -1.19
N ALA A 146 -12.28 -2.07 -1.52
CA ALA A 146 -11.95 -2.46 -2.90
C ALA A 146 -13.17 -2.56 -3.83
N GLU A 147 -14.34 -2.94 -3.28
CA GLU A 147 -15.57 -3.17 -4.03
C GLU A 147 -16.53 -1.96 -4.02
N ALA A 148 -16.22 -0.92 -3.24
CA ALA A 148 -17.11 0.21 -3.10
C ALA A 148 -17.21 1.03 -4.40
N MET A 149 -18.46 1.30 -4.81
CA MET A 149 -18.82 2.09 -5.98
C MET A 149 -18.21 3.50 -5.93
N PRO A 150 -17.89 4.09 -7.11
CA PRO A 150 -17.34 5.44 -7.18
C PRO A 150 -18.32 6.45 -6.60
N PRO A 151 -17.83 7.64 -6.19
CA PRO A 151 -18.72 8.75 -5.85
C PRO A 151 -19.58 9.13 -7.07
N SER A 152 -20.88 9.32 -6.84
CA SER A 152 -21.82 9.90 -7.82
C SER A 152 -21.40 11.32 -8.20
N PRO A 153 -21.86 11.89 -9.33
CA PRO A 153 -21.51 13.25 -9.72
C PRO A 153 -21.77 14.31 -8.64
N ALA A 154 -22.85 14.17 -7.87
CA ALA A 154 -23.17 15.07 -6.75
C ALA A 154 -22.13 14.95 -5.61
N GLU A 155 -21.76 13.73 -5.23
CA GLU A 155 -20.72 13.49 -4.22
C GLU A 155 -19.34 13.95 -4.69
N GLN A 156 -19.03 13.79 -5.98
CA GLN A 156 -17.81 14.32 -6.57
C GLN A 156 -17.73 15.85 -6.43
N ALA A 157 -18.84 16.56 -6.69
CA ALA A 157 -18.89 18.02 -6.54
C ALA A 157 -18.64 18.46 -5.09
N VAL A 158 -19.16 17.73 -4.10
CA VAL A 158 -18.89 17.97 -2.66
C VAL A 158 -17.40 17.83 -2.36
N LEU A 159 -16.78 16.73 -2.80
CA LEU A 159 -15.35 16.48 -2.56
C LEU A 159 -14.44 17.47 -3.29
N VAL A 160 -14.78 17.86 -4.52
CA VAL A 160 -14.03 18.87 -5.29
C VAL A 160 -14.11 20.23 -4.61
N ARG A 161 -15.29 20.64 -4.15
CA ARG A 161 -15.47 21.88 -3.39
C ARG A 161 -14.63 21.88 -2.12
N TYR A 162 -14.69 20.80 -1.35
CA TYR A 162 -13.87 20.64 -0.13
C TYR A 162 -12.36 20.76 -0.41
N VAL A 163 -11.87 20.12 -1.47
CA VAL A 163 -10.46 20.24 -1.89
C VAL A 163 -10.10 21.68 -2.26
N ALA A 164 -10.98 22.38 -2.99
CA ALA A 164 -10.76 23.77 -3.36
C ALA A 164 -10.71 24.69 -2.14
N GLU A 165 -11.62 24.51 -1.18
CA GLU A 165 -11.66 25.24 0.08
C GLU A 165 -10.38 25.04 0.89
N LEU A 166 -9.93 23.79 1.07
CA LEU A 166 -8.67 23.48 1.77
C LEU A 166 -7.45 24.12 1.10
N ARG A 167 -7.42 24.17 -0.23
CA ARG A 167 -6.32 24.78 -1.00
C ARG A 167 -6.33 26.30 -0.97
N ALA A 168 -7.51 26.91 -0.83
CA ALA A 168 -7.66 28.35 -0.71
C ALA A 168 -7.29 28.86 0.70
N GLN A 169 -7.38 28.01 1.72
CA GLN A 169 -7.01 28.38 3.09
C GLN A 169 -5.48 28.53 3.23
N PRO A 170 -5.00 29.53 4.02
CA PRO A 170 -3.61 29.62 4.41
C PRO A 170 -3.18 28.30 5.08
N ARG A 171 -1.99 27.79 4.75
CA ARG A 171 -1.47 26.56 5.38
C ARG A 171 -1.50 26.73 6.90
N ALA A 172 -2.19 25.83 7.60
CA ALA A 172 -2.50 25.99 9.02
C ALA A 172 -1.26 26.05 9.91
N HIS A 173 -0.08 25.60 9.44
CA HIS A 173 1.15 25.62 10.21
C HIS A 173 2.37 25.92 9.34
N ARG A 174 3.06 27.05 9.59
CA ARG A 174 4.31 27.39 8.89
C ARG A 174 5.52 26.72 9.53
N THR A 175 5.47 26.36 10.82
CA THR A 175 6.61 25.79 11.53
C THR A 175 6.27 24.52 12.33
N PHE A 176 7.30 23.73 12.65
CA PHE A 176 7.20 22.58 13.55
C PHE A 176 6.62 22.97 14.93
N ASN A 177 6.95 24.17 15.43
CA ASN A 177 6.47 24.66 16.72
C ASN A 177 4.97 24.95 16.73
N ASP A 178 4.42 25.53 15.65
CA ASP A 178 2.98 25.77 15.55
C ASP A 178 2.19 24.45 15.57
N ARG A 179 2.76 23.41 14.97
CA ARG A 179 2.19 22.04 14.94
C ARG A 179 2.25 21.35 16.31
N TRP A 180 3.34 21.54 17.03
CA TRP A 180 3.55 20.96 18.36
C TRP A 180 2.60 21.59 19.39
N SER A 181 2.48 22.92 19.37
CA SER A 181 1.59 23.66 20.28
C SER A 181 0.11 23.36 20.03
N ALA A 182 -0.32 23.27 18.77
CA ALA A 182 -1.69 22.89 18.43
C ALA A 182 -2.03 21.45 18.86
N TRP A 183 -1.05 20.53 18.77
CA TRP A 183 -1.22 19.15 19.22
C TRP A 183 -1.29 19.04 20.75
N ILE A 184 -0.47 19.80 21.48
CA ILE A 184 -0.54 19.86 22.96
C ILE A 184 -1.90 20.42 23.41
N ALA A 185 -2.34 21.54 22.84
CA ALA A 185 -3.63 22.13 23.17
C ALA A 185 -4.81 21.18 22.90
N TYR A 186 -4.72 20.34 21.87
CA TYR A 186 -5.70 19.32 21.58
C TYR A 186 -5.64 18.13 22.56
N ARG A 187 -4.44 17.61 22.88
CA ARG A 187 -4.26 16.52 23.86
C ARG A 187 -4.86 16.89 25.22
N ASP A 188 -4.66 18.13 25.63
CA ASP A 188 -5.03 18.62 26.96
C ASP A 188 -6.43 19.28 26.99
N GLY A 189 -7.11 19.38 25.84
CA GLY A 189 -8.46 19.92 25.69
C GLY A 189 -9.57 18.88 25.93
N PRO A 190 -10.84 19.31 26.02
CA PRO A 190 -11.98 18.45 26.37
C PRO A 190 -12.27 17.32 25.36
N ASN A 191 -11.76 17.45 24.13
CA ASN A 191 -11.86 16.46 23.04
C ASN A 191 -10.56 15.66 22.83
N GLY A 192 -9.55 15.85 23.68
CA GLY A 192 -8.26 15.17 23.60
C GLY A 192 -8.34 13.69 23.97
N LEU A 193 -7.34 12.91 23.54
CA LEU A 193 -7.16 11.54 24.01
C LEU A 193 -6.92 11.58 25.52
N ARG A 194 -7.96 11.30 26.33
CA ARG A 194 -7.75 10.99 27.75
C ARG A 194 -6.68 9.92 27.83
N ALA A 195 -5.64 10.18 28.61
CA ALA A 195 -4.60 9.20 28.89
C ALA A 195 -5.28 7.86 29.24
N ARG A 196 -4.86 6.77 28.58
CA ARG A 196 -5.29 5.43 28.99
C ARG A 196 -4.99 5.32 30.49
N PRO A 197 -5.93 4.82 31.32
CA PRO A 197 -5.61 4.54 32.70
C PRO A 197 -4.40 3.61 32.70
N THR A 198 -3.33 4.04 33.38
CA THR A 198 -2.18 3.20 33.64
C THR A 198 -2.68 1.99 34.41
N ASN A 199 -2.52 0.81 33.81
CA ASN A 199 -2.84 -0.44 34.47
C ASN A 199 -1.76 -0.70 35.53
N THR A 200 -1.90 -0.05 36.68
CA THR A 200 -1.19 -0.39 37.91
C THR A 200 -2.16 -1.13 38.81
N ALA A 201 -2.23 -2.45 38.61
CA ALA A 201 -2.58 -3.39 39.65
C ALA A 201 -1.76 -4.66 39.42
N GLU A 202 -1.26 -5.20 40.53
CA GLU A 202 -0.64 -6.53 40.70
C GLU A 202 0.86 -6.67 40.39
N ALA A 203 1.67 -6.20 41.34
CA ALA A 203 2.81 -6.97 41.84
C ALA A 203 3.18 -6.51 43.26
N ALA A 204 2.54 -7.11 44.28
CA ALA A 204 3.11 -7.28 45.61
C ALA A 204 2.28 -8.32 46.38
N ALA A 205 2.85 -9.53 46.46
CA ALA A 205 2.67 -10.41 47.59
C ALA A 205 3.40 -9.82 48.82
#